data_AF-A0A0M0LGA3-F1
#
_entry.id   AF-A0A0M0LGA3-F1
#
_cell.length_a   1.000
_cell.length_b   1.000
_cell.length_c   1.000
_cell.angle_alpha   90.00
_cell.angle_beta   90.00
_cell.angle_gamma   90.00
#
_symmetry.space_group_name_H-M   'P 1'
#
loop_
_entity.id
_entity.type
_entity.pdbx_description
1 polymer ?
#
loop_
_entity_poly.entity_id
_entity_poly.type
_entity_poly.pdbx_seq_one_letter_code
_entity_poly.pdbx_strand_id
1 'polypeptide(L)'
;MSKEQYHAGNSLTLRLRKSDEGIMRWAGAQSEIGDSIRFLIEQEIQRNGFKDLSLEIKNKRPILPTSTDIEPNLLAYLYNRNEPVAINDAYEEMRELFEITEDEARITVRDGQEPQWKNNVRWASQQLNIKNFIRKDSQYGYWEISEDGKVYYEKTQNNITMQKEVAHKPI
;
A
#
# COMPACT_ATOMS: atom_id res chain seq x y z
N MET A 1 -22.45 10.52 -10.85
CA MET A 1 -21.87 11.70 -11.53
C MET A 1 -21.43 11.28 -12.91
N SER A 2 -21.93 11.91 -13.98
CA SER A 2 -21.42 11.65 -15.33
C SER A 2 -19.99 12.15 -15.44
N LYS A 3 -19.08 11.37 -16.06
CA LYS A 3 -17.75 11.89 -16.40
C LYS A 3 -17.93 13.04 -17.38
N GLU A 4 -17.28 14.17 -17.12
CA GLU A 4 -17.16 15.25 -18.12
C GLU A 4 -16.54 14.68 -19.40
N GLN A 5 -17.08 15.08 -20.54
CA GLN A 5 -16.53 14.74 -21.84
C GLN A 5 -15.50 15.79 -22.24
N TYR A 6 -14.36 15.35 -22.75
CA TYR A 6 -13.32 16.23 -23.27
C TYR A 6 -13.60 16.60 -24.73
N HIS A 7 -13.37 17.87 -25.06
CA HIS A 7 -13.52 18.47 -26.38
C HIS A 7 -12.22 19.15 -26.83
N ALA A 8 -12.12 19.44 -28.12
CA ALA A 8 -10.99 20.19 -28.68
C ALA A 8 -10.82 21.53 -27.96
N GLY A 9 -9.57 21.88 -27.64
CA GLY A 9 -9.24 23.09 -26.88
C GLY A 9 -9.35 22.96 -25.36
N ASN A 10 -9.80 21.83 -24.82
CA ASN A 10 -9.74 21.59 -23.37
C ASN A 10 -8.32 21.33 -22.87
N SER A 11 -8.01 21.82 -21.68
CA SER A 11 -6.73 21.57 -21.01
C SER A 11 -6.75 20.25 -20.25
N LEU A 12 -5.70 19.45 -20.43
CA LEU A 12 -5.42 18.26 -19.63
C LEU A 12 -4.40 18.65 -18.55
N THR A 13 -4.78 18.53 -17.28
CA THR A 13 -3.89 18.85 -16.16
C THR A 13 -3.25 17.58 -15.61
N LEU A 14 -1.93 17.47 -15.74
CA LEU A 14 -1.14 16.45 -15.06
C LEU A 14 -0.43 17.07 -13.85
N ARG A 15 -0.83 16.66 -12.64
CA ARG A 15 -0.15 17.06 -11.41
C ARG A 15 0.97 16.06 -11.09
N LEU A 16 2.21 16.53 -11.14
CA LEU A 16 3.38 15.74 -10.75
C LEU A 16 3.47 15.65 -9.22
N ARG A 17 3.91 14.49 -8.75
CA ARG A 17 4.14 14.19 -7.33
C ARG A 17 5.63 14.39 -7.02
N LYS A 18 5.96 14.54 -5.74
CA LYS A 18 7.36 14.70 -5.30
C LYS A 18 8.24 13.51 -5.71
N SER A 19 7.67 12.30 -5.71
CA SER A 19 8.37 11.06 -6.08
C SER A 19 8.47 10.82 -7.59
N ASP A 20 7.86 11.66 -8.44
CA ASP A 20 7.86 11.48 -9.90
C ASP A 20 9.16 11.99 -10.55
N GLU A 21 10.32 11.81 -9.92
CA GLU A 21 11.58 12.38 -10.38
C GLU A 21 11.95 12.00 -11.82
N GLY A 22 11.69 10.75 -12.20
CA GLY A 22 11.91 10.29 -13.57
C GLY A 22 11.04 11.05 -14.59
N ILE A 23 9.76 11.28 -14.24
CA ILE A 23 8.83 12.03 -15.08
C ILE A 23 9.24 13.51 -15.12
N MET A 24 9.66 14.08 -13.99
CA MET A 24 10.17 15.46 -13.92
C MET A 24 11.40 15.65 -14.81
N ARG A 25 12.39 14.75 -14.72
CA ARG A 25 13.58 14.77 -15.59
C ARG A 25 13.22 14.61 -17.06
N TRP A 26 12.35 13.66 -17.39
CA TRP A 26 11.89 13.46 -18.76
C TRP A 26 11.16 14.70 -19.30
N ALA A 27 10.24 15.28 -18.52
CA ALA A 27 9.47 16.46 -18.90
C ALA A 27 10.39 17.68 -19.13
N GLY A 28 11.41 17.87 -18.28
CA GLY A 28 12.38 18.94 -18.42
C GLY A 28 13.29 18.83 -19.65
N ALA A 29 13.38 17.65 -20.27
CA ALA A 29 14.15 17.45 -21.51
C ALA A 29 13.35 17.77 -22.78
N GLN A 30 12.04 18.02 -22.68
CA GLN A 30 11.18 18.27 -23.85
C GLN A 30 11.16 19.76 -24.21
N SER A 31 11.11 20.08 -25.50
CA SER A 31 10.89 21.45 -25.98
C SER A 31 9.43 21.89 -25.82
N GLU A 32 8.49 20.97 -25.99
CA GLU A 32 7.05 21.15 -25.75
C GLU A 32 6.49 19.86 -25.14
N ILE A 33 6.11 19.92 -23.86
CA ILE A 33 5.64 18.73 -23.11
C ILE A 33 4.31 18.25 -23.67
N GLY A 34 3.41 19.16 -24.05
CA GLY A 34 2.09 18.82 -24.57
C GLY A 34 2.18 17.96 -25.83
N ASP A 35 2.99 18.38 -26.79
CA ASP A 35 3.21 17.69 -28.06
C ASP A 35 3.88 16.33 -27.87
N SER A 36 4.89 16.28 -26.98
CA SER A 36 5.55 15.03 -26.61
C SER A 36 4.58 14.01 -26.02
N ILE A 37 3.67 14.45 -25.15
CA ILE A 37 2.63 13.60 -24.58
C ILE A 37 1.60 13.19 -25.64
N ARG A 38 1.16 14.10 -26.53
CA ARG A 38 0.25 13.77 -27.65
C ARG A 38 0.85 12.69 -28.53
N PHE A 39 2.11 12.85 -28.93
CA PHE A 39 2.83 11.87 -29.74
C PHE A 39 2.87 10.48 -29.08
N LEU A 40 3.18 10.41 -27.77
CA LEU A 40 3.17 9.14 -27.05
C LEU A 40 1.77 8.50 -27.01
N ILE A 41 0.73 9.28 -26.78
CA ILE A 41 -0.67 8.80 -26.80
C ILE A 41 -1.02 8.25 -28.19
N GLU A 42 -0.68 8.97 -29.25
CA GLU A 42 -0.94 8.55 -30.63
C GLU A 42 -0.21 7.24 -30.97
N GLN A 43 1.06 7.11 -30.58
CA GLN A 43 1.83 5.87 -30.78
C GLN A 43 1.19 4.69 -30.02
N GLU A 44 0.72 4.89 -28.79
CA GLU A 44 0.08 3.84 -28.00
C GLU A 44 -1.25 3.38 -28.63
N ILE A 45 -2.06 4.33 -29.12
CA ILE A 45 -3.31 4.05 -29.82
C ILE A 45 -3.02 3.27 -31.13
N GLN A 46 -2.03 3.70 -31.90
CA GLN A 46 -1.70 3.08 -33.19
C GLN A 46 -1.11 1.67 -33.04
N ARG A 47 -0.20 1.49 -32.08
CA ARG A 47 0.55 0.23 -31.92
C ARG A 47 -0.23 -0.83 -31.15
N ASN A 48 -0.91 -0.43 -30.08
CA ASN A 48 -1.52 -1.37 -29.13
C ASN A 48 -3.05 -1.29 -29.11
N GLY A 49 -3.67 -0.31 -29.78
CA GLY A 49 -5.12 -0.15 -29.82
C GLY A 49 -5.74 0.27 -28.48
N PHE A 50 -4.94 0.64 -27.48
CA PHE A 50 -5.44 1.02 -26.17
C PHE A 50 -6.19 2.36 -26.23
N LYS A 51 -7.49 2.29 -25.96
CA LYS A 51 -8.35 3.48 -25.80
C LYS A 51 -8.58 3.85 -24.35
N ASP A 52 -8.29 2.93 -23.43
CA ASP A 52 -8.41 3.12 -21.99
C ASP A 52 -7.27 2.37 -21.26
N LEU A 53 -6.28 3.12 -20.80
CA LEU A 53 -5.15 2.59 -20.04
C LEU A 53 -5.50 2.31 -18.57
N SER A 54 -6.69 2.63 -18.08
CA SER A 54 -7.04 2.39 -16.67
C SER A 54 -7.01 0.90 -16.30
N LEU A 55 -7.42 0.03 -17.23
CA LEU A 55 -7.34 -1.42 -17.07
C LEU A 55 -5.88 -1.90 -17.07
N GLU A 56 -5.07 -1.41 -18.01
CA GLU A 56 -3.65 -1.74 -18.08
C GLU A 56 -2.89 -1.28 -16.84
N ILE A 57 -3.18 -0.07 -16.34
CA ILE A 57 -2.62 0.46 -15.10
C ILE A 57 -2.99 -0.45 -13.93
N LYS A 58 -4.26 -0.90 -13.84
CA LYS A 58 -4.69 -1.79 -12.76
C LYS A 58 -4.01 -3.16 -12.83
N ASN A 59 -3.80 -3.68 -14.04
CA ASN A 59 -3.24 -5.02 -14.25
C ASN A 59 -1.71 -5.04 -14.14
N LYS A 60 -1.03 -3.94 -14.50
CA LYS A 60 0.44 -3.87 -14.55
C LYS A 60 1.06 -3.13 -13.36
N ARG A 61 0.32 -2.29 -12.65
CA ARG A 61 0.86 -1.70 -11.41
C ARG A 61 0.93 -2.77 -10.33
N PRO A 62 1.97 -2.74 -9.50
CA PRO A 62 2.05 -3.59 -8.35
C PRO A 62 0.82 -3.44 -7.44
N ILE A 63 0.26 -4.56 -7.02
CA ILE A 63 -0.81 -4.60 -6.02
C ILE A 63 -0.12 -4.66 -4.67
N LEU A 64 -0.10 -3.53 -3.98
CA LEU A 64 0.44 -3.45 -2.61
C LEU A 64 -0.51 -4.14 -1.62
N PRO A 65 0.03 -4.74 -0.54
CA PRO A 65 -0.80 -5.35 0.51
C PRO A 65 -1.71 -4.31 1.14
N THR A 66 -2.98 -4.66 1.33
CA THR A 66 -3.96 -3.78 1.96
C THR A 66 -3.77 -3.77 3.47
N SER A 67 -4.42 -2.82 4.16
CA SER A 67 -4.42 -2.81 5.62
C SER A 67 -4.98 -4.11 6.22
N THR A 68 -5.92 -4.77 5.54
CA THR A 68 -6.50 -6.03 5.99
C THR A 68 -5.52 -7.19 5.87
N ASP A 69 -4.67 -7.20 4.83
CA ASP A 69 -3.61 -8.20 4.67
C ASP A 69 -2.51 -8.01 5.73
N ILE A 70 -2.18 -6.74 6.03
CA ILE A 70 -1.11 -6.37 6.97
C ILE A 70 -1.52 -6.59 8.43
N GLU A 71 -2.77 -6.30 8.80
CA GLU A 71 -3.25 -6.34 10.19
C GLU A 71 -2.84 -7.59 10.99
N PRO A 72 -3.11 -8.84 10.52
CA PRO A 72 -2.75 -10.03 11.30
C PRO A 72 -1.24 -10.19 11.49
N ASN A 73 -0.44 -9.78 10.50
CA ASN A 73 1.01 -9.84 10.55
C ASN A 73 1.60 -8.79 11.48
N LEU A 74 1.05 -7.57 11.45
CA LEU A 74 1.44 -6.52 12.39
C LEU A 74 1.11 -6.93 13.84
N LEU A 75 -0.06 -7.53 14.08
CA LEU A 75 -0.40 -8.06 15.41
C LEU A 75 0.58 -9.15 15.86
N ALA A 76 0.90 -10.10 14.98
CA ALA A 76 1.86 -11.16 15.25
C ALA A 76 3.24 -10.59 15.60
N TYR A 77 3.70 -9.60 14.84
CA TYR A 77 4.97 -8.93 15.08
C TYR A 77 5.01 -8.27 16.46
N LEU A 78 4.00 -7.46 16.80
CA LEU A 78 3.92 -6.81 18.12
C LEU A 78 3.84 -7.83 19.27
N TYR A 79 3.11 -8.94 19.07
CA TYR A 79 3.06 -10.04 20.04
C TYR A 79 4.42 -10.68 20.26
N ASN A 80 5.12 -11.04 19.18
CA ASN A 80 6.41 -11.72 19.24
C ASN A 80 7.52 -10.84 19.83
N ARG A 81 7.47 -9.53 19.59
CA ARG A 81 8.37 -8.56 20.23
C ARG A 81 8.12 -8.48 21.73
N ASN A 82 6.84 -8.47 22.14
CA ASN A 82 6.39 -8.35 23.54
C ASN A 82 7.01 -7.16 24.29
N GLU A 83 7.36 -6.10 23.57
CA GLU A 83 7.89 -4.84 24.06
C GLU A 83 7.42 -3.70 23.13
N PRO A 84 7.49 -2.42 23.56
CA PRO A 84 7.16 -1.29 22.70
C PRO A 84 8.02 -1.28 21.42
N VAL A 85 7.36 -1.25 20.27
CA VAL A 85 7.99 -1.25 18.95
C VAL A 85 7.93 0.15 18.35
N ALA A 86 9.06 0.69 17.89
CA ALA A 86 9.05 1.97 17.20
C ALA A 86 8.23 1.87 15.90
N ILE A 87 7.43 2.90 15.59
CA ILE A 87 6.57 2.90 14.39
C ILE A 87 7.38 2.69 13.10
N ASN A 88 8.60 3.25 13.04
CA ASN A 88 9.49 3.05 11.88
C ASN A 88 9.94 1.60 11.73
N ASP A 89 10.26 0.92 12.84
CA ASP A 89 10.65 -0.49 12.80
C ASP A 89 9.47 -1.36 12.36
N ALA A 90 8.26 -1.04 12.80
CA ALA A 90 7.04 -1.71 12.31
C ALA A 90 6.79 -1.47 10.83
N TYR A 91 7.12 -0.28 10.30
CA TYR A 91 7.06 -0.04 8.87
C TYR A 91 8.07 -0.91 8.10
N GLU A 92 9.34 -0.89 8.49
CA GLU A 92 10.36 -1.66 7.78
C GLU A 92 10.10 -3.18 7.87
N GLU A 93 9.69 -3.70 9.02
CA GLU A 93 9.31 -5.11 9.16
C GLU A 93 8.18 -5.50 8.21
N MET A 94 7.10 -4.71 8.16
CA MET A 94 5.98 -5.01 7.24
C MET A 94 6.41 -4.84 5.78
N ARG A 95 7.32 -3.92 5.48
CA ARG A 95 7.85 -3.76 4.14
C ARG A 95 8.62 -5.01 3.70
N GLU A 96 9.51 -5.51 4.57
CA GLU A 96 10.32 -6.71 4.32
C GLU A 96 9.44 -7.96 4.22
N LEU A 97 8.50 -8.15 5.16
CA LEU A 97 7.61 -9.30 5.20
C LEU A 97 6.73 -9.44 3.94
N PHE A 98 6.29 -8.31 3.38
CA PHE A 98 5.50 -8.28 2.15
C PHE A 98 6.35 -8.08 0.88
N GLU A 99 7.67 -8.17 0.99
CA GLU A 99 8.62 -8.08 -0.12
C GLU A 99 8.46 -6.80 -0.97
N ILE A 100 8.09 -5.69 -0.33
CA ILE A 100 7.82 -4.42 -1.02
C ILE A 100 9.14 -3.81 -1.51
N THR A 101 9.33 -3.86 -2.82
CA THR A 101 10.53 -3.37 -3.51
C THR A 101 10.69 -1.86 -3.39
N GLU A 102 11.87 -1.35 -3.71
CA GLU A 102 12.15 0.10 -3.77
C GLU A 102 11.22 0.85 -4.74
N ASP A 103 10.89 0.25 -5.88
CA ASP A 103 10.00 0.88 -6.86
C ASP A 103 8.55 0.92 -6.38
N GLU A 104 8.10 -0.15 -5.74
CA GLU A 104 6.79 -0.22 -5.07
C GLU A 104 6.71 0.74 -3.89
N ALA A 105 7.80 0.88 -3.13
CA ALA A 105 7.89 1.80 -2.00
C ALA A 105 7.80 3.28 -2.41
N ARG A 106 8.03 3.59 -3.69
CA ARG A 106 7.85 4.94 -4.27
C ARG A 106 6.43 5.23 -4.73
N ILE A 107 5.54 4.23 -4.77
CA ILE A 107 4.14 4.42 -5.15
C ILE A 107 3.43 5.21 -4.03
N THR A 108 3.07 6.45 -4.32
CA THR A 108 2.30 7.28 -3.37
C THR A 108 0.81 7.28 -3.69
N VAL A 109 0.00 7.68 -2.71
CA VAL A 109 -1.42 8.02 -2.94
C VAL A 109 -1.54 9.39 -3.66
N ARG A 110 -2.79 9.79 -3.97
CA ARG A 110 -3.10 10.99 -4.78
C ARG A 110 -2.54 12.30 -4.23
N ASP A 111 -2.37 12.42 -2.90
CA ASP A 111 -1.80 13.61 -2.25
C ASP A 111 -0.26 13.70 -2.36
N GLY A 112 0.41 12.59 -2.69
CA GLY A 112 1.86 12.51 -2.90
C GLY A 112 2.73 12.74 -1.67
N GLN A 113 2.17 12.77 -0.46
CA GLN A 113 2.95 13.03 0.77
C GLN A 113 3.59 11.76 1.32
N GLU A 114 2.85 10.65 1.34
CA GLU A 114 3.30 9.38 1.92
C GLU A 114 3.20 8.22 0.92
N PRO A 115 4.17 7.29 0.93
CA PRO A 115 4.04 6.01 0.25
C PRO A 115 2.75 5.27 0.63
N GLN A 116 2.12 4.67 -0.35
CA GLN A 116 0.86 3.94 -0.16
C GLN A 116 1.02 2.79 0.83
N TRP A 117 2.14 2.08 0.80
CA TRP A 117 2.38 0.96 1.72
C TRP A 117 2.47 1.42 3.19
N LYS A 118 3.14 2.55 3.48
CA LYS A 118 3.17 3.13 4.84
C LYS A 118 1.78 3.50 5.32
N ASN A 119 0.96 4.07 4.43
CA ASN A 119 -0.44 4.36 4.73
C ASN A 119 -1.22 3.07 5.06
N ASN A 120 -1.00 1.99 4.33
CA ASN A 120 -1.66 0.70 4.57
C ASN A 120 -1.26 0.12 5.93
N VAL A 121 0.02 0.16 6.31
CA VAL A 121 0.49 -0.26 7.64
C VAL A 121 -0.10 0.62 8.75
N ARG A 122 -0.14 1.95 8.55
CA ARG A 122 -0.76 2.87 9.51
C ARG A 122 -2.24 2.57 9.72
N TRP A 123 -2.98 2.30 8.64
CA TRP A 123 -4.38 1.91 8.72
C TRP A 123 -4.57 0.55 9.40
N ALA A 124 -3.68 -0.42 9.16
CA ALA A 124 -3.70 -1.69 9.89
C ALA A 124 -3.55 -1.47 11.41
N SER A 125 -2.62 -0.62 11.83
CA SER A 125 -2.48 -0.23 13.24
C SER A 125 -3.74 0.47 13.78
N GLN A 126 -4.39 1.34 12.99
CA GLN A 126 -5.66 1.94 13.40
C GLN A 126 -6.76 0.89 13.62
N GLN A 127 -6.84 -0.15 12.79
CA GLN A 127 -7.79 -1.24 13.00
C GLN A 127 -7.50 -2.01 14.29
N LEU A 128 -6.23 -2.30 14.57
CA LEU A 128 -5.81 -2.92 15.83
C LEU A 128 -6.15 -2.05 17.04
N ASN A 129 -5.95 -0.74 16.93
CA ASN A 129 -6.31 0.22 17.98
C ASN A 129 -7.84 0.29 18.21
N ILE A 130 -8.65 0.27 17.14
CA ILE A 130 -10.13 0.19 17.24
C ILE A 130 -10.57 -1.09 17.96
N LYS A 131 -9.86 -2.20 17.72
CA LYS A 131 -10.07 -3.50 18.39
C LYS A 131 -9.51 -3.56 19.82
N ASN A 132 -8.88 -2.48 20.30
CA ASN A 132 -8.14 -2.41 21.57
C ASN A 132 -6.98 -3.42 21.68
N PHE A 133 -6.40 -3.85 20.55
CA PHE A 133 -5.25 -4.77 20.53
C PHE A 133 -3.90 -4.06 20.66
N ILE A 134 -3.88 -2.73 20.54
CA ILE A 134 -2.72 -1.88 20.82
C ILE A 134 -3.05 -1.03 22.06
N ARG A 135 -2.06 -0.81 22.91
CA ARG A 135 -2.17 0.04 24.09
C ARG A 135 -2.37 1.51 23.71
N LYS A 136 -3.29 2.18 24.40
CA LYS A 136 -3.59 3.61 24.19
C LYS A 136 -2.62 4.52 24.96
N ASP A 137 -1.96 3.98 25.96
CA ASP A 137 -0.97 4.64 26.82
C ASP A 137 0.47 4.39 26.36
N SER A 138 0.68 3.81 25.17
CA SER A 138 2.01 3.66 24.58
C SER A 138 2.72 5.01 24.42
N GLN A 139 4.05 5.00 24.59
CA GLN A 139 4.88 6.16 24.34
C GLN A 139 4.69 6.67 22.90
N TYR A 140 4.68 8.00 22.73
CA TYR A 140 4.62 8.61 21.41
C TYR A 140 5.72 8.07 20.49
N GLY A 141 5.34 7.65 19.27
CA GLY A 141 6.26 7.05 18.30
C GLY A 141 6.41 5.54 18.42
N TYR A 142 5.71 4.90 19.35
CA TYR A 142 5.76 3.46 19.59
C TYR A 142 4.36 2.83 19.56
N TRP A 143 4.29 1.57 19.15
CA TRP A 143 3.14 0.70 19.31
C TRP A 143 3.49 -0.45 20.23
N GLU A 144 2.59 -0.75 21.16
CA GLU A 144 2.74 -1.88 22.08
C GLU A 144 1.45 -2.68 22.08
N ILE A 145 1.57 -4.01 22.02
CA ILE A 145 0.41 -4.89 22.09
C ILE A 145 -0.26 -4.79 23.47
N SER A 146 -1.58 -4.75 23.49
CA SER A 146 -2.36 -4.78 24.73
C SER A 146 -2.55 -6.21 25.22
N GLU A 147 -3.01 -6.37 26.47
CA GLU A 147 -3.36 -7.69 27.00
C GLU A 147 -4.48 -8.36 26.20
N ASP A 148 -5.50 -7.60 25.79
CA ASP A 148 -6.58 -8.09 24.92
C ASP A 148 -6.04 -8.60 23.57
N GLY A 149 -5.06 -7.89 23.01
CA GLY A 149 -4.36 -8.29 21.78
C GLY A 149 -3.60 -9.60 21.94
N LYS A 150 -2.89 -9.78 23.06
CA LYS A 150 -2.18 -11.03 23.38
C LYS A 150 -3.14 -12.21 23.50
N VAL A 151 -4.18 -12.07 24.32
CA VAL A 151 -5.20 -13.11 24.52
C VAL A 151 -5.87 -13.49 23.20
N TYR A 152 -6.18 -12.51 22.35
CA TYR A 152 -6.75 -12.76 21.03
C TYR A 152 -5.80 -13.55 20.13
N TYR A 153 -4.52 -13.16 20.09
CA TYR A 153 -3.52 -13.81 19.26
C TYR A 153 -3.32 -15.28 19.68
N GLU A 154 -3.15 -15.54 20.98
CA GLU A 154 -2.98 -16.90 21.53
C GLU A 154 -4.18 -17.81 21.20
N LYS A 155 -5.41 -17.31 21.39
CA LYS A 155 -6.64 -18.06 21.02
C LYS A 155 -6.67 -18.39 19.54
N THR A 156 -6.25 -17.45 18.70
CA THR A 156 -6.22 -17.63 17.25
C THR A 156 -5.20 -18.69 16.84
N GLN A 157 -4.00 -18.68 17.43
CA GLN A 157 -2.97 -19.70 17.18
C GLN A 157 -3.41 -21.09 17.65
N ASN A 158 -4.01 -21.19 18.84
CA ASN A 158 -4.51 -22.47 19.36
C ASN A 158 -5.60 -23.08 18.45
N ASN A 159 -6.51 -22.25 17.94
CA ASN A 159 -7.55 -22.71 17.00
C ASN A 159 -6.95 -23.21 15.67
N ILE A 160 -5.91 -22.53 15.15
CA ILE A 160 -5.21 -22.96 13.94
C ILE A 160 -4.51 -24.31 14.16
N THR A 161 -3.85 -24.49 15.30
CA THR A 161 -3.19 -25.75 15.66
C THR A 161 -4.19 -26.91 15.73
N MET A 162 -5.32 -26.72 16.40
CA MET A 162 -6.38 -27.75 16.48
C MET A 162 -6.94 -28.12 15.10
N GLN A 163 -7.13 -27.16 14.20
CA GLN A 163 -7.62 -27.43 12.84
C GLN A 163 -6.61 -28.24 12.00
N LYS A 164 -5.30 -27.97 12.15
CA LYS A 164 -4.25 -28.73 11.45
C LYS A 164 -4.16 -30.19 11.94
N GLU A 165 -4.32 -30.42 13.24
CA GLU A 165 -4.32 -31.76 13.84
C GLU A 165 -5.54 -32.60 13.42
N VAL A 166 -6.72 -31.98 13.30
CA VAL A 166 -7.93 -32.65 12.80
C VAL A 166 -7.79 -33.03 11.32
N ALA A 167 -7.14 -32.19 10.50
CA ALA A 167 -6.93 -32.45 9.08
C ALA A 167 -5.90 -33.55 8.77
N HIS A 168 -5.06 -33.94 9.74
CA HIS A 168 -4.00 -34.96 9.57
C HIS A 168 -4.32 -36.33 10.17
N LYS A 169 -5.54 -36.57 10.68
CA LYS A 169 -5.95 -37.93 11.08
C LYS A 169 -6.23 -38.79 9.85
N PRO A 170 -5.50 -39.90 9.62
CA PRO A 170 -5.83 -40.83 8.55
C PRO A 170 -7.18 -41.51 8.87
N ILE A 171 -7.98 -41.71 7.82
CA ILE A 171 -9.26 -42.43 7.83
C ILE A 171 -9.02 -43.91 8.15
#